data_AF-A0A6P7TNP8-F1
#
_entry.id   AF-A0A6P7TNP8-F1
#
_cell.length_a   1.000
_cell.length_b   1.000
_cell.length_c   1.000
_cell.angle_alpha   90.00
_cell.angle_beta   90.00
_cell.angle_gamma   90.00
#
_symmetry.space_group_name_H-M   'P 1'
#
loop_
_entity.id
_entity.type
_entity.pdbx_description
1 polymer ?
#
loop_
_entity_poly.entity_id
_entity_poly.type
_entity_poly.pdbx_seq_one_letter_code
_entity_poly.pdbx_strand_id
1 'polypeptide(L)'
;YLGYNNIATIKEGAFTGLSNLKELALSGNSISSINEGAFTGLSNLKELYVYEHNIATITEGTFTGLSNLKGLYLGYNNIATIKEGAFMGLSNLKELRLDNNNIATINEGTFTGLSNLKQ
;
A
#
# COMPACT_ATOMS: atom_id res chain seq x y z
N TYR A 1 -15.68 -0.25 1.28
CA TYR A 1 -15.21 0.67 2.33
C TYR A 1 -15.12 -0.09 3.64
N LEU A 2 -13.92 -0.14 4.23
CA LEU A 2 -13.62 -0.78 5.52
C LEU A 2 -12.94 0.21 6.49
N GLY A 3 -12.97 1.51 6.19
CA GLY A 3 -12.37 2.54 7.04
C GLY A 3 -13.09 2.73 8.37
N TYR A 4 -12.39 3.30 9.35
CA TYR A 4 -12.88 3.58 10.70
C TYR A 4 -13.46 2.34 11.41
N ASN A 5 -12.70 1.25 11.35
CA ASN A 5 -12.97 0.02 12.10
C ASN A 5 -11.81 -0.28 13.06
N ASN A 6 -11.91 -1.40 13.79
CA ASN A 6 -10.85 -1.88 14.71
C ASN A 6 -10.01 -3.00 14.06
N ILE A 7 -9.80 -2.96 12.74
CA ILE A 7 -9.02 -3.99 12.05
C ILE A 7 -7.54 -3.85 12.47
N ALA A 8 -7.02 -4.86 13.15
CA ALA A 8 -5.62 -4.90 13.57
C ALA A 8 -4.72 -5.64 12.55
N THR A 9 -5.27 -6.61 11.82
CA THR A 9 -4.53 -7.46 10.88
C THR A 9 -5.37 -7.81 9.67
N ILE A 10 -4.71 -7.86 8.51
CA ILE A 10 -5.24 -8.41 7.26
C ILE A 10 -4.49 -9.72 7.01
N LYS A 11 -5.22 -10.84 7.02
CA LYS A 11 -4.63 -12.15 6.73
C LYS A 11 -4.35 -12.27 5.23
N GLU A 12 -3.36 -13.09 4.89
CA GLU A 12 -3.10 -13.47 3.50
C GLU A 12 -4.39 -13.97 2.83
N GLY A 13 -4.65 -13.49 1.62
CA GLY A 13 -5.82 -13.92 0.85
C GLY A 13 -7.17 -13.43 1.37
N ALA A 14 -7.22 -12.52 2.35
CA ALA A 14 -8.48 -11.96 2.88
C ALA A 14 -9.38 -11.32 1.79
N PHE A 15 -8.80 -10.94 0.65
CA PHE A 15 -9.52 -10.37 -0.49
C PHE A 15 -9.52 -11.28 -1.73
N THR A 16 -9.19 -12.57 -1.57
CA THR A 16 -9.20 -13.54 -2.67
C THR A 16 -10.59 -13.61 -3.31
N GLY A 17 -10.64 -13.57 -4.64
CA GLY A 17 -11.90 -13.61 -5.39
C GLY A 17 -12.57 -12.24 -5.59
N LEU A 18 -12.11 -11.17 -4.93
CA LEU A 18 -12.60 -9.81 -5.16
C LEU A 18 -11.97 -9.14 -6.39
N SER A 19 -11.83 -9.90 -7.48
CA SER A 19 -11.13 -9.47 -8.69
C SER A 19 -11.79 -8.28 -9.40
N ASN A 20 -13.07 -8.00 -9.14
CA ASN A 20 -13.78 -6.85 -9.71
C ASN A 20 -13.62 -5.56 -8.88
N LEU A 21 -13.09 -5.64 -7.66
CA LEU A 21 -12.95 -4.49 -6.76
C LEU A 21 -12.03 -3.44 -7.40
N LYS A 22 -12.47 -2.18 -7.42
CA LYS A 22 -11.72 -1.05 -7.98
C LYS A 22 -11.13 -0.14 -6.92
N GLU A 23 -11.77 -0.07 -5.76
CA GLU A 23 -11.38 0.81 -4.67
C GLU A 23 -11.45 0.06 -3.34
N LEU A 24 -10.40 0.20 -2.54
CA LEU A 24 -10.32 -0.35 -1.19
C LEU A 24 -9.87 0.76 -0.25
N ALA A 25 -10.77 1.15 0.66
CA ALA A 25 -10.46 2.08 1.73
C ALA A 25 -10.38 1.35 3.06
N LEU A 26 -9.21 1.42 3.70
CA LEU A 26 -8.89 0.84 5.01
C LEU A 26 -8.56 1.93 6.04
N SER A 27 -8.64 3.21 5.69
CA SER A 27 -8.20 4.31 6.55
C SER A 27 -8.81 4.32 7.95
N GLY A 28 -8.06 4.73 8.96
CA GLY A 28 -8.57 4.85 10.34
C GLY A 28 -8.80 3.48 11.02
N ASN A 29 -7.99 2.48 10.70
CA ASN A 29 -7.93 1.21 11.43
C ASN A 29 -6.65 1.14 12.29
N SER A 30 -6.47 0.04 13.03
CA SER A 30 -5.30 -0.18 13.91
C SER A 30 -4.26 -1.13 13.32
N ILE A 31 -4.11 -1.14 11.99
CA ILE A 31 -3.14 -1.98 11.27
C ILE A 31 -1.72 -1.48 11.54
N SER A 32 -0.92 -2.25 12.27
CA SER A 32 0.48 -1.93 12.56
C SER A 32 1.45 -2.41 11.46
N SER A 33 1.04 -3.39 10.65
CA SER A 33 1.84 -3.95 9.56
C SER A 33 0.95 -4.52 8.47
N ILE A 34 1.41 -4.43 7.22
CA ILE A 34 0.77 -5.09 6.08
C ILE A 34 1.66 -6.28 5.70
N ASN A 35 1.14 -7.48 5.85
CA ASN A 35 1.85 -8.70 5.50
C ASN A 35 2.00 -8.84 3.98
N GLU A 36 3.01 -9.59 3.55
CA GLU A 36 3.15 -10.01 2.17
C GLU A 36 1.86 -10.71 1.68
N GLY A 37 1.42 -10.37 0.47
CA GLY A 37 0.23 -10.99 -0.13
C GLY A 37 -1.10 -10.60 0.53
N ALA A 38 -1.13 -9.61 1.43
CA ALA A 38 -2.36 -9.11 2.05
C ALA A 38 -3.41 -8.66 1.01
N PHE A 39 -2.97 -8.22 -0.17
CA PHE A 39 -3.82 -7.74 -1.26
C PHE A 39 -3.92 -8.72 -2.46
N THR A 40 -3.45 -9.96 -2.29
CA THR A 40 -3.56 -10.98 -3.34
C THR A 40 -5.02 -11.17 -3.76
N GLY A 41 -5.25 -11.22 -5.08
CA GLY A 41 -6.59 -11.35 -5.67
C GLY A 41 -7.23 -10.02 -6.10
N LEU A 42 -6.69 -8.87 -5.70
CA LEU A 42 -7.19 -7.54 -6.06
C LEU A 42 -6.63 -7.04 -7.41
N SER A 43 -6.62 -7.91 -8.41
CA SER A 43 -5.93 -7.67 -9.69
C SER A 43 -6.47 -6.50 -10.53
N ASN A 44 -7.68 -6.00 -10.25
CA ASN A 44 -8.24 -4.82 -10.91
C ASN A 44 -8.34 -3.57 -10.03
N LEU A 45 -7.80 -3.61 -8.81
CA LEU A 45 -7.81 -2.47 -7.91
C LEU A 45 -7.11 -1.28 -8.55
N LYS A 46 -7.71 -0.11 -8.42
CA LYS A 46 -7.23 1.16 -8.96
C LYS A 46 -6.77 2.10 -7.86
N GLU A 47 -7.45 2.09 -6.73
CA GLU A 47 -7.15 2.98 -5.60
C GLU A 47 -7.14 2.20 -4.29
N LEU A 48 -6.10 2.42 -3.50
CA LEU A 48 -5.90 1.83 -2.20
C LEU A 48 -5.60 2.92 -1.17
N TYR A 49 -6.51 3.09 -0.22
CA TYR A 49 -6.39 4.07 0.86
C TYR A 49 -6.05 3.38 2.17
N VAL A 50 -4.87 3.68 2.71
CA VAL A 50 -4.35 3.16 3.97
C VAL A 50 -3.86 4.33 4.85
N TYR A 51 -4.68 5.38 4.93
CA TYR A 51 -4.39 6.54 5.78
C TYR A 51 -4.60 6.24 7.26
N GLU A 52 -3.92 6.99 8.13
CA GLU A 52 -4.20 6.98 9.59
C GLU A 52 -4.07 5.59 10.22
N HIS A 53 -2.90 4.97 10.05
CA HIS A 53 -2.52 3.78 10.79
C HIS A 53 -1.17 3.97 11.49
N ASN A 54 -0.69 2.92 12.17
CA ASN A 54 0.60 2.90 12.86
C ASN A 54 1.68 2.15 12.06
N ILE A 55 1.59 2.17 10.73
CA ILE A 55 2.56 1.47 9.88
C ILE A 55 3.91 2.17 9.97
N ALA A 56 4.95 1.44 10.38
CA ALA A 56 6.30 1.97 10.55
C ALA A 56 7.26 1.62 9.41
N THR A 57 7.00 0.53 8.69
CA THR A 57 7.88 0.02 7.64
C THR A 57 7.08 -0.53 6.48
N ILE A 58 7.52 -0.25 5.26
CA ILE A 58 7.04 -0.91 4.03
C ILE A 58 8.14 -1.85 3.55
N THR A 59 7.78 -3.10 3.33
CA THR A 59 8.71 -4.13 2.86
C THR A 59 8.43 -4.52 1.42
N GLU A 60 9.38 -5.22 0.80
CA GLU A 60 9.11 -5.94 -0.44
C GLU A 60 7.89 -6.85 -0.26
N GLY A 61 7.10 -7.01 -1.33
CA GLY A 61 5.95 -7.91 -1.35
C GLY A 61 4.66 -7.37 -0.71
N THR A 62 4.72 -6.24 0.01
CA THR A 62 3.54 -5.63 0.66
C THR A 62 2.40 -5.36 -0.32
N PHE A 63 2.71 -4.94 -1.55
CA PHE A 63 1.71 -4.58 -2.57
C PHE A 63 1.65 -5.56 -3.75
N THR A 64 2.15 -6.79 -3.57
CA THR A 64 2.11 -7.82 -4.61
C THR A 64 0.67 -8.07 -5.09
N GLY A 65 0.51 -8.21 -6.41
CA GLY A 65 -0.78 -8.44 -7.07
C GLY A 65 -1.55 -7.17 -7.46
N LEU A 66 -1.07 -5.98 -7.06
CA LEU A 66 -1.70 -4.69 -7.37
C LEU A 66 -1.17 -4.05 -8.67
N SER A 67 -0.92 -4.86 -9.71
CA SER A 67 -0.31 -4.41 -10.97
C SER A 67 -1.12 -3.34 -11.73
N ASN A 68 -2.40 -3.22 -11.41
CA ASN A 68 -3.36 -2.29 -12.02
C ASN A 68 -3.60 -1.01 -11.22
N LEU A 69 -2.97 -0.89 -10.04
CA LEU A 69 -3.14 0.22 -9.12
C LEU A 69 -2.65 1.52 -9.75
N LYS A 70 -3.41 2.60 -9.53
CA LYS A 70 -3.12 3.94 -10.04
C LYS A 70 -2.85 4.92 -8.91
N GLY A 71 -3.55 4.80 -7.79
CA GLY A 71 -3.36 5.61 -6.59
C GLY A 71 -3.08 4.74 -5.36
N LEU A 72 -1.96 5.02 -4.68
CA LEU A 72 -1.60 4.42 -3.41
C LEU A 72 -1.45 5.52 -2.37
N TYR A 73 -2.29 5.46 -1.34
CA TYR A 73 -2.37 6.52 -0.35
C TYR A 73 -2.03 6.00 1.05
N LEU A 74 -0.87 6.42 1.54
CA LEU A 74 -0.22 5.95 2.77
C LEU A 74 0.10 7.10 3.73
N GLY A 75 -0.51 8.27 3.54
CA GLY A 75 -0.24 9.41 4.39
C GLY A 75 -0.75 9.22 5.82
N TYR A 76 -0.32 10.09 6.73
CA TYR A 76 -0.70 10.03 8.16
C TYR A 76 -0.42 8.65 8.78
N ASN A 77 0.74 8.08 8.47
CA ASN A 77 1.27 6.88 9.10
C ASN A 77 2.56 7.23 9.86
N ASN A 78 3.23 6.23 10.43
CA ASN A 78 4.51 6.39 11.10
C ASN A 78 5.68 5.84 10.26
N ILE A 79 5.55 5.79 8.92
CA ILE A 79 6.52 5.13 8.05
C ILE A 79 7.85 5.85 8.19
N ALA A 80 8.85 5.14 8.73
CA ALA A 80 10.21 5.63 8.88
C ALA A 80 11.17 4.93 7.91
N THR A 81 10.80 3.73 7.43
CA THR A 81 11.64 2.91 6.56
C THR A 81 10.85 2.36 5.39
N ILE A 82 11.35 2.59 4.18
CA ILE A 82 10.89 1.95 2.95
C ILE A 82 12.03 1.07 2.47
N LYS A 83 11.84 -0.25 2.48
CA LYS A 83 12.87 -1.18 2.01
C LYS A 83 13.01 -1.10 0.49
N GLU A 84 14.18 -1.48 -0.01
CA GLU A 84 14.38 -1.68 -1.45
C GLU A 84 13.31 -2.63 -2.00
N GLY A 85 12.77 -2.29 -3.17
CA GLY A 85 11.74 -3.09 -3.82
C GLY A 85 10.35 -3.05 -3.17
N ALA A 86 10.12 -2.22 -2.15
CA ALA A 86 8.82 -2.06 -1.49
C ALA A 86 7.64 -1.79 -2.45
N PHE A 87 7.92 -1.15 -3.59
CA PHE A 87 6.92 -0.81 -4.61
C PHE A 87 7.05 -1.64 -5.90
N MET A 88 7.84 -2.72 -5.89
CA MET A 88 7.95 -3.60 -7.06
C MET A 88 6.57 -4.14 -7.47
N GLY A 89 6.34 -4.17 -8.78
CA GLY A 89 5.07 -4.62 -9.36
C GLY A 89 3.99 -3.54 -9.48
N LEU A 90 4.17 -2.35 -8.89
CA LEU A 90 3.26 -1.21 -9.03
C LEU A 90 3.51 -0.41 -10.33
N SER A 91 3.68 -1.11 -11.44
CA SER A 91 4.12 -0.52 -12.72
C SER A 91 3.14 0.50 -13.31
N ASN A 92 1.85 0.43 -12.96
CA ASN A 92 0.82 1.36 -13.42
C ASN A 92 0.51 2.50 -12.44
N LEU A 93 1.24 2.57 -11.32
CA LEU A 93 1.00 3.58 -10.30
C LEU A 93 1.30 4.97 -10.86
N LYS A 94 0.38 5.90 -10.63
CA LYS A 94 0.45 7.29 -11.10
C LYS A 94 0.58 8.27 -9.96
N GLU A 95 0.05 7.92 -8.79
CA GLU A 95 0.04 8.74 -7.60
C GLU A 95 0.44 7.91 -6.38
N LEU A 96 1.43 8.41 -5.65
CA LEU A 96 1.91 7.86 -4.38
C LEU A 96 1.86 8.99 -3.36
N ARG A 97 1.06 8.82 -2.30
CA ARG A 97 0.98 9.78 -1.19
C ARG A 97 1.63 9.19 0.05
N LEU A 98 2.71 9.81 0.48
CA LEU A 98 3.48 9.47 1.69
C LEU A 98 3.55 10.67 2.66
N ASP A 99 2.71 11.68 2.47
CA ASP A 99 2.66 12.88 3.32
C ASP A 99 2.37 12.52 4.79
N ASN A 100 2.85 13.35 5.73
CA ASN A 100 2.64 13.11 7.16
C ASN A 100 3.12 11.72 7.63
N ASN A 101 4.37 11.39 7.30
CA ASN A 101 5.11 10.21 7.77
C ASN A 101 6.44 10.64 8.41
N ASN A 102 7.18 9.67 8.96
CA ASN A 102 8.47 9.89 9.64
C ASN A 102 9.68 9.50 8.76
N ILE A 103 9.55 9.61 7.44
CA ILE A 103 10.59 9.18 6.50
C ILE A 103 11.77 10.15 6.60
N ALA A 104 12.87 9.68 7.19
CA ALA A 104 14.08 10.48 7.38
C ALA A 104 15.04 10.39 6.18
N THR A 105 15.01 9.28 5.44
CA THR A 105 15.93 9.01 4.33
C THR A 105 15.20 8.35 3.16
N ILE A 106 15.67 8.67 1.95
CA ILE A 106 15.30 8.00 0.71
C ILE A 106 16.58 7.43 0.12
N ASN A 107 16.66 6.11 0.01
CA ASN A 107 17.82 5.44 -0.57
C ASN A 107 17.66 5.27 -2.07
N GLU A 108 18.77 5.02 -2.77
CA GLU A 108 18.73 4.57 -4.16
C GLU A 108 17.84 3.31 -4.27
N GLY A 109 17.04 3.24 -5.34
CA GLY A 109 16.14 2.12 -5.57
C GLY A 109 14.84 2.11 -4.75
N THR A 110 14.62 3.09 -3.84
CA THR A 110 13.37 3.19 -3.05
C THR A 110 12.12 3.17 -3.94
N PHE A 111 12.18 3.81 -5.11
CA PHE A 111 11.05 3.93 -6.06
C PHE A 111 11.19 3.02 -7.29
N THR A 112 12.06 2.01 -7.25
CA THR A 112 12.21 1.05 -8.35
C THR A 112 10.87 0.36 -8.65
N GLY A 113 10.57 0.23 -9.95
CA GLY A 113 9.32 -0.36 -10.43
C GLY A 113 8.16 0.62 -10.64
N LEU A 114 8.28 1.87 -10.16
CA LEU A 114 7.27 2.93 -10.34
C LEU A 114 7.40 3.66 -11.69
N SER A 115 7.43 2.91 -12.80
CA SER A 115 7.75 3.45 -14.13
C SER A 115 6.76 4.49 -14.68
N ASN A 116 5.52 4.53 -14.17
CA ASN A 116 4.47 5.45 -14.61
C ASN A 116 4.12 6.53 -13.57
N LEU A 117 4.91 6.64 -12.49
CA LEU A 117 4.66 7.63 -11.45
C LEU A 117 4.82 9.03 -12.03
N LYS A 118 3.79 9.86 -11.86
CA LYS A 118 3.80 11.23 -12.36
C LYS A 118 4.58 12.13 -11.40
N GLN A 119 5.24 13.14 -11.96
CA GLN A 119 5.82 14.27 -11.23
C GLN A 119 4.72 15.23 -10.78
#